data_AF-A0AAI9J3I5-F1
#
_entry.id   AF-A0AAI9J3I5-F1
#
_cell.length_a   1.000
_cell.length_b   1.000
_cell.length_c   1.000
_cell.angle_alpha   90.00
_cell.angle_beta   90.00
_cell.angle_gamma   90.00
#
_symmetry.space_group_name_H-M   'P 1'
#
loop_
_entity.id
_entity.type
_entity.pdbx_description
1 polymer ?
#
loop_
_entity_poly.entity_id
_entity_poly.type
_entity_poly.pdbx_seq_one_letter_code
_entity_poly.pdbx_strand_id
1 'polypeptide(L)'
;MRALAWLLASGAMTHLSPALADVPYVLVKTNMVVTSVAMKPYEVTPTRMLVCGIAAKLGAAASSPDAHVPFCFGKDLKRPGSSPMEVMLRAVFMQQRPLRMFLGPKQLTFEGKPALELIRMVECSGKQDCP
;
A
#
# COMPACT_ATOMS: atom_id res chain seq x y z
N MET A 1 -39.31 24.56 40.74
CA MET A 1 -38.20 23.66 40.35
C MET A 1 -38.43 23.22 38.91
N ARG A 2 -37.66 23.73 37.95
CA ARG A 2 -37.76 23.37 36.52
C ARG A 2 -36.64 22.38 36.20
N ALA A 3 -37.00 21.15 35.84
CA ALA A 3 -36.05 20.14 35.38
C ALA A 3 -35.77 20.37 33.87
N LEU A 4 -34.51 20.64 33.53
CA LEU A 4 -34.02 20.66 32.16
C LEU A 4 -33.70 19.22 31.73
N ALA A 5 -34.42 18.70 30.74
CA ALA A 5 -34.07 17.45 30.06
C ALA A 5 -33.03 17.76 28.97
N TRP A 6 -31.81 17.28 29.14
CA TRP A 6 -30.78 17.29 28.11
C TRP A 6 -30.87 15.98 27.32
N LEU A 7 -31.37 16.06 26.08
CA LEU A 7 -31.20 14.99 25.09
C LEU A 7 -29.79 15.10 24.50
N LEU A 8 -28.91 14.19 24.91
CA LEU A 8 -27.63 13.96 24.26
C LEU A 8 -27.88 13.25 22.92
N ALA A 9 -27.84 14.03 21.85
CA ALA A 9 -27.69 13.50 20.50
C ALA A 9 -26.26 12.93 20.38
N SER A 10 -26.09 11.65 20.69
CA SER A 10 -24.89 10.90 20.31
C SER A 10 -24.89 10.71 18.81
N GLY A 11 -24.39 11.73 18.10
CA GLY A 11 -24.04 11.62 16.68
C GLY A 11 -22.93 10.59 16.54
N ALA A 12 -23.29 9.36 16.22
CA ALA A 12 -22.36 8.40 15.64
C ALA A 12 -21.90 8.99 14.30
N MET A 13 -20.79 9.74 14.33
CA MET A 13 -20.06 10.11 13.14
C MET A 13 -19.53 8.81 12.55
N THR A 14 -20.31 8.24 11.63
CA THR A 14 -19.82 7.25 10.69
C THR A 14 -18.73 7.95 9.88
N HIS A 15 -17.48 7.66 10.24
CA HIS A 15 -16.33 8.01 9.43
C HIS A 15 -16.43 7.16 8.15
N LEU A 16 -17.30 7.58 7.24
CA LEU A 16 -17.32 7.09 5.86
C LEU A 16 -16.02 7.59 5.24
N SER A 17 -14.96 6.78 5.36
CA SER A 17 -13.79 6.93 4.50
C SER A 17 -14.33 6.96 3.07
N PRO A 18 -14.10 8.04 2.30
CA PRO A 18 -14.55 8.09 0.92
C PRO A 18 -14.02 6.85 0.22
N ALA A 19 -14.90 6.11 -0.46
CA ALA A 19 -14.51 4.92 -1.20
C ALA A 19 -13.36 5.32 -2.14
N LEU A 20 -12.16 4.83 -1.85
CA LEU A 20 -11.00 5.04 -2.69
C LEU A 20 -11.35 4.51 -4.08
N ALA A 21 -11.38 5.39 -5.07
CA ALA A 21 -11.70 5.00 -6.42
C ALA A 21 -10.57 4.10 -6.94
N ASP A 22 -10.83 2.81 -7.10
CA ASP A 22 -9.88 1.85 -7.65
C ASP A 22 -9.40 2.29 -9.05
N VAL A 23 -8.18 1.90 -9.40
CA VAL A 23 -7.65 2.14 -10.75
C VAL A 23 -8.36 1.21 -11.74
N PRO A 24 -8.71 1.66 -12.95
CA PRO A 24 -9.48 0.84 -13.90
C PRO A 24 -8.75 -0.43 -14.39
N TYR A 25 -7.44 -0.56 -14.18
CA TYR A 25 -6.63 -1.70 -14.62
C TYR A 25 -5.37 -1.88 -13.78
N VAL A 26 -4.71 -3.03 -13.92
CA VAL A 26 -3.41 -3.32 -13.29
C VAL A 26 -2.31 -2.51 -13.97
N LEU A 27 -1.54 -1.77 -13.19
CA LEU A 27 -0.35 -1.06 -13.62
C LEU A 27 0.87 -1.96 -13.47
N VAL A 28 1.73 -1.98 -14.49
CA VAL A 28 3.04 -2.63 -14.43
C VAL A 28 4.11 -1.55 -14.43
N LYS A 29 4.82 -1.38 -13.32
CA LYS A 29 5.93 -0.43 -13.20
C LYS A 29 7.26 -1.18 -13.15
N THR A 30 8.19 -0.82 -14.02
CA THR A 30 9.53 -1.41 -14.16
C THR A 30 10.60 -0.51 -13.59
N ASN A 31 11.77 -1.08 -13.28
CA ASN A 31 12.91 -0.37 -12.69
C ASN A 31 12.56 0.37 -11.39
N MET A 32 11.61 -0.18 -10.63
CA MET A 32 11.20 0.37 -9.33
C MET A 32 12.11 -0.17 -8.24
N VAL A 33 12.57 0.69 -7.32
CA VAL A 33 13.22 0.29 -6.07
C VAL A 33 12.35 0.64 -4.89
N VAL A 34 12.32 -0.23 -3.88
CA VAL A 34 11.58 0.02 -2.64
C VAL A 34 12.43 0.91 -1.75
N THR A 35 11.96 2.12 -1.47
CA THR A 35 12.71 3.15 -0.72
C THR A 35 12.28 3.25 0.74
N SER A 36 11.08 2.77 1.08
CA SER A 36 10.56 2.73 2.44
C SER A 36 9.61 1.57 2.61
N VAL A 37 9.55 1.02 3.83
CA VAL A 37 8.62 -0.05 4.24
C VAL A 37 7.97 0.31 5.57
N ALA A 38 6.68 0.00 5.70
CA ALA A 38 5.88 0.28 6.88
C ALA A 38 4.87 -0.84 7.14
N MET A 39 4.46 -0.95 8.40
CA MET A 39 3.42 -1.88 8.84
C MET A 39 2.30 -1.08 9.51
N LYS A 40 1.05 -1.32 9.12
CA LYS A 40 -0.12 -0.70 9.76
C LYS A 40 -1.28 -1.68 9.93
N PRO A 41 -2.18 -1.45 10.88
CA PRO A 41 -3.42 -2.22 10.99
C PRO A 41 -4.27 -2.07 9.71
N TYR A 42 -5.00 -3.12 9.33
CA TYR A 42 -5.99 -2.99 8.27
C TYR A 42 -7.33 -2.57 8.86
N GLU A 43 -7.76 -1.35 8.52
CA GLU A 43 -8.96 -0.69 9.08
C GLU A 43 -10.24 -1.52 8.89
N VAL A 44 -10.33 -2.28 7.80
CA VAL A 44 -11.54 -3.04 7.45
C VAL A 44 -11.57 -4.42 8.10
N THR A 45 -10.43 -5.09 8.25
CA THR A 45 -10.40 -6.50 8.70
C THR A 45 -9.32 -6.69 9.77
N PRO A 46 -9.69 -6.83 11.05
CA PRO A 46 -8.74 -6.87 12.16
C PRO A 46 -7.88 -8.13 12.19
N THR A 47 -8.27 -9.19 11.48
CA THR A 47 -7.46 -10.40 11.33
C THR A 47 -6.38 -10.27 10.27
N ARG A 48 -6.24 -9.09 9.66
CA ARG A 48 -5.21 -8.77 8.68
C ARG A 48 -4.52 -7.48 9.08
N MET A 49 -3.29 -7.32 8.63
CA MET A 49 -2.59 -6.05 8.65
C MET A 49 -2.14 -5.70 7.23
N LEU A 50 -1.74 -4.45 7.01
CA LEU A 50 -1.15 -4.02 5.75
C LEU A 50 0.36 -3.88 5.92
N VAL A 51 1.09 -4.45 4.96
CA VAL A 51 2.50 -4.12 4.74
C VAL A 51 2.53 -3.16 3.57
N CYS A 52 3.00 -1.94 3.84
CA CYS A 52 3.02 -0.84 2.89
C CYS A 52 4.45 -0.38 2.62
N GLY A 53 4.62 0.42 1.58
CA GLY A 53 5.90 1.01 1.26
C GLY A 53 5.81 2.06 0.17
N ILE A 54 6.96 2.66 -0.11
CA ILE A 54 7.15 3.59 -1.22
C ILE A 54 8.09 2.94 -2.21
N ALA A 55 7.71 2.96 -3.48
CA ALA A 55 8.57 2.58 -4.59
C ALA A 55 8.91 3.80 -5.43
N ALA A 56 10.14 3.86 -5.95
CA ALA A 56 10.60 4.93 -6.82
C ALA A 56 11.26 4.34 -8.07
N LYS A 57 10.97 4.88 -9.25
CA LYS A 57 11.61 4.48 -10.49
C LYS A 57 13.03 5.01 -10.56
N LEU A 58 13.98 4.13 -10.83
CA LEU A 58 15.39 4.49 -10.99
C LEU A 58 15.58 5.50 -12.13
N GLY A 59 16.33 6.56 -11.87
CA GLY A 59 16.64 7.61 -12.85
C GLY A 59 15.48 8.54 -13.20
N ALA A 60 14.30 8.38 -12.59
CA ALA A 60 13.18 9.29 -12.80
C ALA A 60 13.48 10.68 -12.23
N ALA A 61 12.97 11.73 -12.89
CA ALA A 61 13.00 13.08 -12.35
C ALA A 61 12.19 13.15 -11.04
N ALA A 62 12.61 13.98 -10.08
CA ALA A 62 11.97 14.10 -8.77
C ALA A 62 10.48 14.50 -8.84
N SER A 63 10.07 15.22 -9.90
CA SER A 63 8.68 15.62 -10.15
C SER A 63 7.84 14.54 -10.84
N SER A 64 8.45 13.43 -11.27
CA SER A 64 7.74 12.35 -11.96
C SER A 64 6.77 11.66 -10.99
N PRO A 65 5.55 11.29 -11.45
CA PRO A 65 4.65 10.46 -10.64
C PRO A 65 5.26 9.10 -10.28
N ASP A 66 6.25 8.63 -11.05
CA ASP A 66 6.95 7.37 -10.79
C ASP A 66 8.10 7.51 -9.77
N ALA A 67 8.46 8.73 -9.37
CA ALA A 67 9.49 8.96 -8.35
C ALA A 67 8.97 8.67 -6.93
N HIS A 68 7.65 8.60 -6.74
CA HIS A 68 7.03 8.32 -5.45
C HIS A 68 5.70 7.57 -5.65
N VAL A 69 5.76 6.24 -5.59
CA VAL A 69 4.61 5.35 -5.79
C VAL A 69 4.29 4.59 -4.49
N PRO A 70 3.27 5.03 -3.73
CA PRO A 70 2.81 4.31 -2.56
C PRO A 70 2.14 2.98 -2.95
N PHE A 71 2.46 1.91 -2.21
CA PHE A 71 1.84 0.61 -2.38
C PHE A 71 1.56 -0.07 -1.03
N CYS A 72 0.62 -1.00 -1.01
CA CYS A 72 0.33 -1.85 0.14
C CYS A 72 -0.07 -3.26 -0.29
N PHE A 73 0.12 -4.24 0.58
CA PHE A 73 -0.51 -5.56 0.45
C PHE A 73 -0.93 -6.11 1.81
N GLY A 74 -1.95 -6.96 1.80
CA GLY A 74 -2.52 -7.51 3.03
C GLY A 74 -1.78 -8.75 3.53
N LYS A 75 -1.32 -8.72 4.78
CA LYS A 75 -0.81 -9.87 5.54
C LYS A 75 -1.92 -10.47 6.40
N ASP A 76 -2.11 -11.79 6.31
CA ASP A 76 -3.00 -12.53 7.21
C ASP A 76 -2.29 -12.79 8.55
N LEU A 77 -2.89 -12.32 9.65
CA LEU A 77 -2.34 -12.50 11.00
C LEU A 77 -2.64 -13.88 11.58
N LYS A 78 -3.60 -14.62 11.02
CA LYS A 78 -3.92 -15.98 11.44
C LYS A 78 -2.88 -16.98 10.97
N ARG A 79 -2.19 -16.67 9.87
CA ARG A 79 -1.15 -17.53 9.30
C ARG A 79 0.22 -17.14 9.88
N PRO A 80 0.88 -18.03 10.63
CA PRO A 80 2.17 -17.71 11.22
C PRO A 80 3.27 -17.61 10.14
N GLY A 81 4.34 -16.89 10.48
CA GLY A 81 5.49 -16.68 9.61
C GLY A 81 5.35 -15.51 8.64
N SER A 82 6.30 -15.41 7.71
CA SER A 82 6.32 -14.39 6.66
C SER A 82 5.83 -14.98 5.34
N SER A 83 4.95 -14.27 4.65
CA SER A 83 4.55 -14.61 3.29
C SER A 83 5.71 -14.48 2.31
N PRO A 84 5.64 -15.12 1.12
CA PRO A 84 6.67 -14.96 0.09
C PRO A 84 6.90 -13.49 -0.29
N MET A 85 5.85 -12.69 -0.34
CA MET A 85 5.95 -11.25 -0.60
C MET A 85 6.69 -10.50 0.51
N GLU A 86 6.46 -10.81 1.78
CA GLU A 86 7.19 -10.18 2.89
C GLU A 86 8.69 -10.49 2.86
N VAL A 87 9.04 -11.75 2.60
CA VAL A 87 10.44 -12.18 2.53
C VAL A 87 11.15 -11.49 1.37
N MET A 88 10.52 -11.49 0.19
CA MET A 88 11.07 -10.82 -0.98
C MET A 88 11.16 -9.31 -0.76
N LEU A 89 10.13 -8.67 -0.20
CA LEU A 89 10.13 -7.22 0.07
C LEU A 89 11.31 -6.83 0.96
N ARG A 90 11.53 -7.58 2.05
CA ARG A 90 12.65 -7.33 2.96
C ARG A 90 13.99 -7.44 2.25
N ALA A 91 14.18 -8.48 1.43
CA ALA A 91 15.42 -8.70 0.72
C ALA A 91 15.72 -7.57 -0.29
N VAL A 92 14.73 -7.21 -1.12
CA VAL A 92 14.91 -6.21 -2.17
C VAL A 92 14.96 -4.78 -1.63
N PHE A 93 14.30 -4.50 -0.50
CA PHE A 93 14.45 -3.24 0.23
C PHE A 93 15.89 -3.08 0.77
N MET A 94 16.43 -4.10 1.44
CA MET A 94 17.80 -4.02 1.99
C MET A 94 18.87 -3.93 0.89
N GLN A 95 18.66 -4.61 -0.24
CA GLN A 95 19.61 -4.70 -1.33
C GLN A 95 19.36 -3.66 -2.44
N GLN A 96 18.31 -2.84 -2.32
CA GLN A 96 17.87 -1.87 -3.33
C GLN A 96 17.81 -2.48 -4.74
N ARG A 97 17.24 -3.68 -4.86
CA ARG A 97 17.14 -4.40 -6.15
C ARG A 97 16.06 -3.76 -7.03
N PRO A 98 16.33 -3.53 -8.33
CA PRO A 98 15.31 -3.08 -9.27
C PRO A 98 14.22 -4.15 -9.46
N LEU A 99 12.97 -3.71 -9.50
CA LEU A 99 11.79 -4.57 -9.59
C LEU A 99 10.90 -4.22 -10.78
N ARG A 100 10.13 -5.23 -11.18
CA ARG A 100 8.86 -5.08 -11.89
C ARG A 100 7.71 -5.35 -10.92
N MET A 101 6.94 -4.31 -10.63
CA MET A 101 5.81 -4.34 -9.69
C MET A 101 4.48 -4.33 -10.46
N PHE A 102 3.57 -5.22 -10.06
CA PHE A 102 2.20 -5.30 -10.56
C PHE A 102 1.28 -4.71 -9.49
N LEU A 103 0.64 -3.60 -9.82
CA LEU A 103 -0.03 -2.70 -8.89
C LEU A 103 -1.49 -2.51 -9.29
N GLY A 104 -2.39 -2.44 -8.31
CA GLY A 104 -3.83 -2.30 -8.56
C GLY A 104 -4.51 -3.61 -9.01
N PRO A 105 -5.76 -3.56 -9.48
CA PRO A 105 -6.57 -2.34 -9.66
C PRO A 105 -6.98 -1.70 -8.32
N LYS A 106 -7.02 -2.48 -7.24
CA LYS A 106 -7.47 -2.00 -5.93
C LYS A 106 -6.54 -0.95 -5.32
N GLN A 107 -7.14 -0.05 -4.54
CA GLN A 107 -6.43 0.92 -3.72
C GLN A 107 -6.69 0.71 -2.23
N LEU A 108 -5.65 0.93 -1.44
CA LEU A 108 -5.64 0.86 0.02
C LEU A 108 -5.22 2.23 0.58
N THR A 109 -5.45 2.47 1.87
CA THR A 109 -5.06 3.72 2.53
C THR A 109 -3.70 3.59 3.22
N PHE A 110 -2.74 4.45 2.82
CA PHE A 110 -1.44 4.61 3.45
C PHE A 110 -1.13 6.09 3.67
N GLU A 111 -0.79 6.45 4.92
CA GLU A 111 -0.49 7.85 5.30
C GLU A 111 -1.59 8.87 4.87
N GLY A 112 -2.85 8.45 4.97
CA GLY A 112 -4.01 9.28 4.58
C GLY A 112 -4.21 9.44 3.07
N LYS A 113 -3.38 8.81 2.24
CA LYS A 113 -3.45 8.85 0.78
C LYS A 113 -3.76 7.47 0.17
N PRO A 114 -4.28 7.43 -1.07
CA PRO A 114 -4.33 6.21 -1.86
C PRO A 114 -2.96 5.58 -2.05
N ALA A 115 -2.89 4.27 -1.90
CA ALA A 115 -1.77 3.41 -2.26
C ALA A 115 -2.26 2.22 -3.08
N LEU A 116 -1.54 1.87 -4.14
CA LEU A 116 -1.93 0.78 -5.02
C LEU A 116 -1.72 -0.57 -4.33
N GLU A 117 -2.65 -1.51 -4.50
CA GLU A 117 -2.44 -2.87 -4.02
C GLU A 117 -1.29 -3.53 -4.80
N LEU A 118 -0.23 -3.97 -4.11
CA LEU A 118 0.82 -4.78 -4.72
C LEU A 118 0.33 -6.23 -4.79
N ILE A 119 0.08 -6.71 -6.00
CA ILE A 119 -0.37 -8.08 -6.22
C ILE A 119 0.77 -9.03 -6.60
N ARG A 120 1.87 -8.50 -7.15
CA ARG A 120 3.06 -9.27 -7.52
C ARG A 120 4.29 -8.37 -7.68
N MET A 121 5.46 -8.90 -7.37
CA MET A 121 6.74 -8.29 -7.72
C MET A 121 7.73 -9.36 -8.19
N VAL A 122 8.60 -8.97 -9.11
CA VAL A 122 9.69 -9.80 -9.64
C VAL A 122 10.94 -8.94 -9.72
N GLU A 123 12.08 -9.47 -9.32
CA GLU A 123 13.38 -8.80 -9.51
C GLU A 123 13.72 -8.70 -11.00
N CYS A 124 14.20 -7.55 -11.43
CA CYS A 124 14.60 -7.33 -12.82
C CYS A 124 15.86 -8.14 -13.13
N SER A 125 15.84 -8.87 -14.26
CA SER A 125 17.03 -9.57 -14.76
C SER A 125 17.97 -8.63 -15.54
N GLY A 126 17.41 -7.59 -16.16
CA GLY A 126 18.16 -6.62 -16.95
C GLY A 126 17.25 -5.76 -17.81
N LYS A 127 17.80 -5.21 -18.89
CA LYS A 127 17.06 -4.33 -19.82
C LYS A 127 15.96 -5.04 -20.60
N GLN A 128 16.02 -6.38 -20.71
CA GLN A 128 15.06 -7.18 -21.48
C GLN A 128 13.69 -7.22 -20.81
N ASP A 129 13.65 -7.31 -19.48
CA ASP A 129 12.41 -7.41 -18.71
C ASP A 129 12.04 -6.13 -17.94
N CYS A 130 13.02 -5.23 -17.75
CA CYS A 130 12.85 -3.91 -17.17
C CYS A 130 13.52 -2.85 -18.07
N PRO A 131 12.80 -2.32 -19.08
CA PRO A 131 13.28 -1.23 -19.94
C PRO A 131 13.37 0.11 -19.18
#